data_AF-A0A9D1H3G7-F1
#
_entry.id   AF-A0A9D1H3G7-F1
#
_cell.length_a   1.000
_cell.length_b   1.000
_cell.length_c   1.000
_cell.angle_alpha   90.00
_cell.angle_beta   90.00
_cell.angle_gamma   90.00
#
_symmetry.space_group_name_H-M   'P 1'
#
loop_
_entity.id
_entity.type
_entity.pdbx_description
1 polymer ?
#
loop_
_entity_poly.entity_id
_entity_poly.type
_entity_poly.pdbx_seq_one_letter_code
_entity_poly.pdbx_strand_id
1 'polypeptide(L)'
;MSNEISANNEFMSLKEFIHLLTYGTRLHVCVHDVSNLLSIDLMELDYHNTIHYEDACNFAKTTKKGLSLCLRCKALANRKAASAAPTDSFWGICPWGVTEYVLPVFYESELLCIIYLGNICADSKITAQCMKKAARFTGVDESITTMIPSMVSGADKSYFENIAYAIKSYILMLYQLSGAHVERSNYHWIVRAFLDYANAFYNKEITVSDIANLYGINKKYAG
;
A
#
# COMPACT_ATOMS: atom_id res chain seq x y z
N MET A 1 -30.62 13.21 26.23
CA MET A 1 -29.19 13.37 26.61
C MET A 1 -28.43 12.32 25.82
N SER A 2 -27.86 12.75 24.70
CA SER A 2 -27.08 11.95 23.78
C SER A 2 -25.70 11.71 24.39
N ASN A 3 -25.39 10.45 24.70
CA ASN A 3 -24.02 10.03 24.97
C ASN A 3 -23.30 9.88 23.63
N GLU A 4 -22.91 11.00 23.02
CA GLU A 4 -21.76 11.00 22.11
C GLU A 4 -20.51 10.95 22.98
N ILE A 5 -20.18 9.73 23.45
CA ILE A 5 -18.81 9.44 23.86
C ILE A 5 -17.99 9.59 22.59
N SER A 6 -17.12 10.59 22.52
CA SER A 6 -16.29 10.82 21.34
C SER A 6 -15.46 9.56 21.06
N ALA A 7 -15.78 8.85 19.98
CA ALA A 7 -15.12 7.60 19.58
C ALA A 7 -13.59 7.72 19.52
N ASN A 8 -13.06 8.94 19.37
CA ASN A 8 -11.64 9.26 19.34
C ASN A 8 -10.84 8.95 20.64
N ASN A 9 -11.48 8.64 21.77
CA ASN A 9 -10.77 8.33 23.02
C ASN A 9 -10.76 6.84 23.41
N GLU A 10 -11.51 5.98 22.71
CA GLU A 10 -11.65 4.55 23.08
C GLU A 10 -10.81 3.62 22.21
N PHE A 11 -10.51 4.03 20.97
CA PHE A 11 -9.75 3.26 20.00
C PHE A 11 -8.51 4.03 19.57
N MET A 12 -7.39 3.31 19.41
CA MET A 12 -6.21 3.87 18.74
C MET A 12 -6.51 4.12 17.26
N SER A 13 -5.76 5.01 16.63
CA SER A 13 -5.84 5.18 15.18
C SER A 13 -5.28 3.96 14.44
N LEU A 14 -5.72 3.74 13.20
CA LEU A 14 -5.16 2.73 12.30
C LEU A 14 -3.65 2.91 12.13
N LYS A 15 -3.18 4.17 12.09
CA LYS A 15 -1.77 4.52 12.03
C LYS A 15 -0.99 3.98 13.23
N GLU A 16 -1.48 4.23 14.45
CA GLU A 16 -0.84 3.73 15.67
C GLU A 16 -0.88 2.21 15.74
N PHE A 17 -1.98 1.58 15.29
CA PHE A 17 -2.11 0.13 15.30
C PHE A 17 -1.13 -0.53 14.33
N ILE A 18 -1.01 0.00 13.10
CA ILE A 18 0.00 -0.44 12.13
C ILE A 18 1.40 -0.26 12.73
N HIS A 19 1.68 0.92 13.31
CA HIS A 19 2.97 1.19 13.93
C HIS A 19 3.31 0.19 15.03
N LEU A 20 2.36 -0.14 15.91
CA LEU A 20 2.55 -1.12 16.97
C LEU A 20 2.92 -2.50 16.41
N LEU A 21 2.25 -2.94 15.34
CA LEU A 21 2.51 -4.24 14.71
C LEU A 21 3.84 -4.29 13.95
N THR A 22 4.32 -3.15 13.44
CA THR A 22 5.56 -3.09 12.66
C THR A 22 6.75 -2.53 13.45
N TYR A 23 6.56 -2.08 14.69
CA TYR A 23 7.60 -1.43 15.48
C TYR A 23 8.82 -2.35 15.68
N GLY A 24 10.02 -1.81 15.44
CA GLY A 24 11.27 -2.56 15.54
C GLY A 24 11.44 -3.65 14.47
N THR A 25 10.50 -3.78 13.54
CA THR A 25 10.61 -4.65 12.37
C THR A 25 11.05 -3.83 11.15
N ARG A 26 11.29 -4.53 10.03
CA ARG A 26 11.49 -3.91 8.71
C ARG A 26 10.30 -4.15 7.79
N LEU A 27 9.14 -4.50 8.36
CA LEU A 27 7.92 -4.68 7.58
C LEU A 27 7.34 -3.34 7.18
N HIS A 28 6.85 -3.28 5.94
CA HIS A 28 6.10 -2.14 5.46
C HIS A 28 4.64 -2.51 5.24
N VAL A 29 3.74 -1.65 5.71
CA VAL A 29 2.31 -1.74 5.41
C VAL A 29 1.92 -0.59 4.50
N CYS A 30 1.39 -0.92 3.33
CA CYS A 30 0.75 0.02 2.42
C CYS A 30 -0.74 -0.33 2.29
N VAL A 31 -1.62 0.60 2.60
CA VAL A 31 -3.06 0.53 2.39
C VAL A 31 -3.41 1.33 1.15
N HIS A 32 -3.86 0.64 0.10
CA HIS A 32 -4.37 1.25 -1.11
C HIS A 32 -5.87 1.46 -0.98
N ASP A 33 -6.27 2.69 -0.66
CA ASP A 33 -7.68 3.10 -0.52
C ASP A 33 -8.37 3.22 -1.88
N VAL A 34 -9.56 2.64 -2.01
CA VAL A 34 -10.42 2.76 -3.20
C VAL A 34 -11.85 3.20 -2.87
N SER A 35 -12.18 3.41 -1.58
CA SER A 35 -13.53 3.72 -1.10
C SER A 35 -13.64 5.03 -0.31
N ASN A 36 -12.53 5.76 -0.15
CA ASN A 36 -12.40 6.89 0.77
C ASN A 36 -12.34 6.49 2.24
N LEU A 37 -11.93 5.25 2.52
CA LEU A 37 -11.74 4.72 3.86
C LEU A 37 -10.82 5.62 4.70
N LEU A 38 -9.73 6.10 4.11
CA LEU A 38 -8.70 6.87 4.82
C LEU A 38 -9.12 8.31 5.11
N SER A 39 -10.31 8.74 4.66
CA SER A 39 -10.88 10.05 5.01
C SER A 39 -11.57 10.07 6.38
N ILE A 40 -11.72 8.91 7.02
CA ILE A 40 -12.27 8.78 8.37
C ILE A 40 -11.13 9.01 9.37
N ASP A 41 -11.32 9.91 10.34
CA ASP A 41 -10.27 10.36 11.28
C ASP A 41 -9.47 9.21 11.91
N LEU A 42 -10.15 8.18 12.42
CA LEU A 42 -9.49 7.02 13.05
C LEU A 42 -8.73 6.12 12.04
N MET A 43 -8.99 6.27 10.75
CA MET A 43 -8.37 5.48 9.68
C MET A 43 -7.42 6.30 8.80
N GLU A 44 -7.18 7.57 9.12
CA GLU A 44 -6.22 8.39 8.42
C GLU A 44 -4.81 7.78 8.50
N LEU A 45 -4.12 7.80 7.36
CA LEU A 45 -2.74 7.34 7.22
C LEU A 45 -1.86 8.40 6.55
N ASP A 46 -0.58 8.40 6.93
CA ASP A 46 0.45 9.16 6.24
C ASP A 46 0.72 8.56 4.86
N TYR A 47 1.21 9.36 3.91
CA TYR A 47 1.54 8.90 2.57
C TYR A 47 2.50 7.70 2.56
N HIS A 48 3.38 7.58 3.58
CA HIS A 48 4.27 6.43 3.77
C HIS A 48 3.50 5.11 3.78
N ASN A 49 2.31 5.07 4.41
CA ASN A 49 1.45 3.89 4.45
C ASN A 49 0.41 3.85 3.33
N THR A 50 0.44 4.74 2.33
CA THR A 50 -0.46 4.69 1.15
C THR A 50 0.29 4.35 -0.15
N ILE A 51 1.61 4.44 -0.12
CA ILE A 51 2.51 4.04 -1.21
C ILE A 51 3.57 3.05 -0.70
N HIS A 52 4.23 2.32 -1.61
CA HIS A 52 5.34 1.44 -1.19
C HIS A 52 6.55 2.33 -0.96
N TYR A 53 6.92 2.56 0.31
CA TYR A 53 7.92 3.54 0.69
C TYR A 53 8.93 2.91 1.64
N GLU A 54 9.96 2.29 1.06
CA GLU A 54 11.07 1.66 1.78
C GLU A 54 12.33 1.80 0.95
N ASP A 55 13.51 1.63 1.55
CA ASP A 55 14.82 1.88 0.91
C ASP A 55 14.92 1.32 -0.51
N ALA A 56 14.66 0.01 -0.67
CA ALA A 56 14.71 -0.65 -1.98
C ALA A 56 13.65 -0.10 -2.95
N CYS A 57 12.44 0.14 -2.46
CA CYS A 57 11.35 0.68 -3.26
C CYS A 57 11.58 2.13 -3.65
N ASN A 58 12.23 2.94 -2.83
CA ASN A 58 12.55 4.34 -3.11
C ASN A 58 13.72 4.43 -4.09
N PHE A 59 14.74 3.59 -3.89
CA PHE A 59 15.86 3.44 -4.82
C PHE A 59 15.39 2.99 -6.21
N ALA A 60 14.49 2.01 -6.28
CA ALA A 60 13.88 1.53 -7.52
C ALA A 60 13.14 2.62 -8.31
N LYS A 61 12.69 3.69 -7.64
CA LYS A 61 11.94 4.80 -8.25
C LYS A 61 12.81 6.02 -8.59
N THR A 62 14.13 5.90 -8.47
CA THR A 62 15.06 7.02 -8.75
C THR A 62 15.04 7.45 -10.21
N THR A 63 14.78 6.54 -11.15
CA THR A 63 14.62 6.83 -12.57
C THR A 63 13.15 6.79 -13.01
N LYS A 64 12.82 7.51 -14.09
CA LYS A 64 11.46 7.51 -14.68
C LYS A 64 10.98 6.12 -15.08
N LYS A 65 11.85 5.31 -15.70
CA LYS A 65 11.52 3.92 -16.07
C LYS A 65 11.33 3.04 -14.84
N GLY A 66 12.11 3.27 -13.78
CA GLY A 66 11.98 2.57 -12.50
C GLY A 66 10.65 2.85 -11.82
N LEU A 67 10.28 4.13 -11.70
CA LEU A 67 8.97 4.55 -11.21
C LEU A 67 7.84 3.94 -12.04
N SER A 68 7.89 4.08 -13.38
CA SER A 68 6.86 3.53 -14.27
C SER A 68 6.71 2.01 -14.13
N LEU A 69 7.81 1.28 -13.96
CA LEU A 69 7.77 -0.18 -13.72
C LEU A 69 7.07 -0.50 -12.40
N CYS A 70 7.36 0.23 -11.32
CA CYS A 70 6.68 0.08 -10.03
C CYS A 70 5.18 0.35 -10.14
N LEU A 71 4.78 1.45 -10.80
CA LEU A 71 3.37 1.83 -10.95
C LEU A 71 2.61 0.80 -11.79
N ARG A 72 3.19 0.31 -12.88
CA ARG A 72 2.58 -0.74 -13.72
C ARG A 72 2.41 -2.05 -12.96
N CYS A 73 3.39 -2.43 -12.14
CA CYS A 73 3.29 -3.61 -11.28
C CYS A 73 2.15 -3.47 -10.27
N LYS A 74 2.08 -2.33 -9.56
CA LYS A 74 1.02 -2.07 -8.59
C LYS A 74 -0.36 -2.06 -9.25
N ALA A 75 -0.52 -1.44 -10.42
CA ALA A 75 -1.78 -1.47 -11.17
C ALA A 75 -2.23 -2.90 -11.56
N LEU A 76 -1.30 -3.80 -11.89
CA LEU A 76 -1.62 -5.21 -12.14
C LEU A 76 -2.05 -5.94 -10.86
N ALA A 77 -1.34 -5.71 -9.75
CA ALA A 77 -1.71 -6.27 -8.45
C ALA A 77 -3.07 -5.76 -7.96
N ASN A 78 -3.34 -4.47 -8.09
CA ASN A 78 -4.62 -3.84 -7.77
C ASN A 78 -5.76 -4.48 -8.55
N ARG A 79 -5.62 -4.63 -9.87
CA ARG A 79 -6.63 -5.29 -10.71
C ARG A 79 -6.88 -6.73 -10.30
N LYS A 80 -5.81 -7.49 -10.01
CA LYS A 80 -5.94 -8.87 -9.53
C LYS A 80 -6.75 -8.91 -8.22
N ALA A 81 -6.39 -8.08 -7.25
CA ALA A 81 -7.07 -7.99 -5.95
C ALA A 81 -8.53 -7.55 -6.09
N ALA A 82 -8.83 -6.60 -6.99
CA ALA A 82 -10.19 -6.13 -7.25
C ALA A 82 -11.07 -7.18 -7.96
N SER A 83 -10.47 -8.08 -8.73
CA SER A 83 -11.18 -9.20 -9.38
C SER A 83 -11.25 -10.47 -8.53
N ALA A 84 -10.62 -10.48 -7.36
CA ALA A 84 -10.52 -11.65 -6.50
C ALA A 84 -11.80 -11.84 -5.67
N ALA A 85 -12.06 -13.06 -5.19
CA ALA A 85 -13.13 -13.26 -4.20
C ALA A 85 -12.77 -12.53 -2.87
N PRO A 86 -13.75 -12.21 -2.00
CA PRO A 86 -13.53 -11.41 -0.80
C PRO A 86 -12.45 -11.88 0.19
N THR A 87 -12.06 -13.14 0.10
CA THR A 87 -11.04 -13.79 0.94
C THR A 87 -9.76 -14.14 0.19
N ASP A 88 -9.72 -13.91 -1.13
CA ASP A 88 -8.61 -14.32 -1.98
C ASP A 88 -7.45 -13.34 -1.84
N SER A 89 -6.61 -13.66 -0.87
CA SER A 89 -5.28 -13.09 -0.72
C SER A 89 -4.27 -13.77 -1.63
N PHE A 90 -3.14 -13.11 -1.87
CA PHE A 90 -2.05 -13.74 -2.61
C PHE A 90 -0.68 -13.19 -2.22
N TRP A 91 0.32 -14.03 -2.41
CA TRP A 91 1.73 -13.65 -2.39
C TRP A 91 2.19 -13.27 -3.79
N GLY A 92 2.99 -12.21 -3.89
CA GLY A 92 3.59 -11.75 -5.13
C GLY A 92 5.04 -11.35 -4.96
N ILE A 93 5.81 -11.45 -6.03
CA ILE A 93 7.18 -10.90 -6.11
C ILE A 93 7.14 -9.82 -7.20
N CYS A 94 7.50 -8.60 -6.86
CA CYS A 94 7.53 -7.50 -7.82
C CYS A 94 8.74 -7.64 -8.78
N PRO A 95 8.81 -6.85 -9.88
CA PRO A 95 9.95 -6.87 -10.79
C PRO A 95 11.32 -6.62 -10.14
N TRP A 96 11.33 -5.96 -8.98
CA TRP A 96 12.53 -5.70 -8.17
C TRP A 96 12.84 -6.78 -7.14
N GLY A 97 12.10 -7.89 -7.13
CA GLY A 97 12.37 -9.03 -6.26
C GLY A 97 11.82 -8.89 -4.84
N VAL A 98 11.20 -7.77 -4.49
CA VAL A 98 10.54 -7.59 -3.19
C VAL A 98 9.27 -8.44 -3.17
N THR A 99 9.15 -9.28 -2.15
CA THR A 99 7.96 -10.09 -1.89
C THR A 99 6.94 -9.29 -1.08
N GLU A 100 5.67 -9.46 -1.42
CA GLU A 100 4.53 -8.84 -0.75
C GLU A 100 3.41 -9.86 -0.56
N TYR A 101 2.73 -9.76 0.59
CA TYR A 101 1.42 -10.36 0.80
C TYR A 101 0.35 -9.31 0.53
N VAL A 102 -0.60 -9.65 -0.33
CA VAL A 102 -1.66 -8.75 -0.79
C VAL A 102 -3.00 -9.30 -0.31
N LEU A 103 -3.70 -8.50 0.48
CA LEU A 103 -4.98 -8.86 1.10
C LEU A 103 -6.03 -7.80 0.77
N PRO A 104 -7.00 -8.09 -0.11
CA PRO A 104 -8.13 -7.21 -0.33
C PRO A 104 -9.08 -7.20 0.88
N VAL A 105 -9.64 -6.03 1.18
CA VAL A 105 -10.57 -5.82 2.29
C VAL A 105 -11.93 -5.46 1.72
N PHE A 106 -12.90 -6.36 1.90
CA PHE A 106 -14.27 -6.17 1.45
C PHE A 106 -15.22 -6.00 2.63
N TYR A 107 -16.26 -5.19 2.43
CA TYR A 107 -17.41 -5.06 3.31
C TYR A 107 -18.69 -5.09 2.47
N GLU A 108 -19.63 -5.98 2.80
CA GLU A 108 -20.89 -6.16 2.04
C GLU A 108 -20.71 -6.25 0.50
N SER A 109 -19.63 -6.90 0.06
CA SER A 109 -19.21 -7.07 -1.35
C SER A 109 -18.61 -5.83 -2.04
N GLU A 110 -18.46 -4.71 -1.34
CA GLU A 110 -17.68 -3.56 -1.80
C GLU A 110 -16.20 -3.70 -1.39
N LEU A 111 -15.29 -3.49 -2.33
CA LEU A 111 -13.86 -3.40 -2.02
C LEU A 111 -13.61 -2.04 -1.34
N LEU A 112 -13.17 -2.07 -0.08
CA LEU A 112 -12.84 -0.86 0.67
C LEU A 112 -11.40 -0.42 0.36
N CYS A 113 -10.45 -1.34 0.51
CA CYS A 113 -9.04 -1.09 0.30
C CYS A 113 -8.29 -2.39 0.01
N ILE A 114 -7.01 -2.26 -0.35
CA ILE A 114 -6.09 -3.39 -0.51
C ILE A 114 -4.90 -3.18 0.43
N ILE A 115 -4.64 -4.15 1.29
CA ILE A 115 -3.47 -4.15 2.18
C ILE A 115 -2.32 -4.84 1.45
N TYR A 116 -1.19 -4.16 1.40
CA TYR A 116 0.11 -4.69 0.99
C TYR A 116 1.00 -4.77 2.22
N LEU A 117 1.36 -5.98 2.63
CA LEU A 117 2.40 -6.22 3.62
C LEU A 117 3.68 -6.64 2.90
N GLY A 118 4.67 -5.76 2.90
CA GLY A 118 5.83 -5.82 2.01
C GLY A 118 7.16 -5.61 2.70
N ASN A 119 8.15 -5.29 1.87
CA ASN A 119 9.57 -5.24 2.24
C ASN A 119 10.13 -6.61 2.68
N ILE A 120 9.59 -7.69 2.11
CA ILE A 120 9.97 -9.06 2.44
C ILE A 120 10.96 -9.58 1.39
N CYS A 121 12.07 -10.12 1.85
CA CYS A 121 13.03 -10.88 1.06
C CYS A 121 12.79 -12.38 1.30
N ALA A 122 11.99 -13.01 0.43
CA ALA A 122 11.72 -14.45 0.54
C ALA A 122 12.93 -15.31 0.14
N ASP A 123 13.67 -14.88 -0.88
CA ASP A 123 14.93 -15.49 -1.31
C ASP A 123 15.86 -14.38 -1.79
N SER A 124 17.02 -14.23 -1.15
CA SER A 124 17.97 -13.15 -1.44
C SER A 124 18.63 -13.30 -2.80
N LYS A 125 18.81 -14.53 -3.31
CA LYS A 125 19.37 -14.77 -4.65
C LYS A 125 18.37 -14.39 -5.72
N ILE A 126 17.10 -14.80 -5.57
CA ILE A 126 16.03 -14.40 -6.48
C ILE A 126 15.85 -12.89 -6.45
N THR A 127 15.82 -12.30 -5.25
CA THR A 127 15.70 -10.84 -5.07
C THR A 127 16.82 -10.11 -5.82
N ALA A 128 18.08 -10.50 -5.61
CA ALA A 128 19.23 -9.90 -6.28
C ALA A 128 19.18 -10.07 -7.82
N GLN A 129 18.74 -11.23 -8.31
CA GLN A 129 18.59 -11.47 -9.75
C GLN A 129 17.51 -10.56 -10.37
N CYS A 130 16.35 -10.45 -9.73
CA CYS A 130 15.28 -9.54 -10.14
C CYS A 130 15.75 -8.09 -10.15
N MET A 131 16.40 -7.65 -9.06
CA MET A 131 16.97 -6.30 -8.95
C MET A 131 17.95 -5.98 -10.07
N LYS A 132 18.92 -6.86 -10.37
CA LYS A 132 19.89 -6.66 -11.47
C LYS A 132 19.20 -6.58 -12.82
N LYS A 133 18.22 -7.46 -13.06
CA LYS A 133 17.45 -7.46 -14.31
C LYS A 133 16.65 -6.17 -14.48
N ALA A 134 15.95 -5.73 -13.43
CA ALA A 134 15.17 -4.50 -13.45
C ALA A 134 16.06 -3.26 -13.55
N ALA A 135 17.20 -3.22 -12.87
CA ALA A 135 18.20 -2.15 -12.96
C ALA A 135 18.67 -1.94 -14.41
N ARG A 136 19.08 -3.01 -15.11
CA ARG A 136 19.47 -2.97 -16.53
C ARG A 136 18.37 -2.44 -17.45
N PHE A 137 17.12 -2.82 -17.19
CA PHE A 137 15.98 -2.40 -17.99
C PHE A 137 15.60 -0.92 -17.77
N THR A 138 15.73 -0.44 -16.53
CA THR A 138 15.23 0.87 -16.09
C THR A 138 16.30 1.94 -15.97
N GLY A 139 17.58 1.57 -16.01
CA GLY A 139 18.71 2.48 -15.79
C GLY A 139 18.92 2.88 -14.32
N VAL A 140 18.21 2.24 -13.37
CA VAL A 140 18.54 2.35 -11.94
C VAL A 140 19.89 1.68 -11.70
N ASP A 141 20.68 2.23 -10.78
CA ASP A 141 21.99 1.70 -10.43
C ASP A 141 21.91 0.25 -9.89
N GLU A 142 22.80 -0.64 -10.35
CA GLU A 142 22.82 -2.06 -9.92
C GLU A 142 23.15 -2.22 -8.41
N SER A 143 23.70 -1.16 -7.78
CA SER A 143 23.88 -1.08 -6.32
C SER A 143 22.57 -1.12 -5.54
N ILE A 144 21.39 -1.06 -6.17
CA ILE A 144 20.12 -1.35 -5.48
C ILE A 144 20.15 -2.69 -4.71
N THR A 145 20.98 -3.64 -5.15
CA THR A 145 21.19 -4.92 -4.45
C THR A 145 21.75 -4.77 -3.03
N THR A 146 22.38 -3.64 -2.70
CA THR A 146 22.82 -3.32 -1.33
C THR A 146 21.66 -3.00 -0.39
N MET A 147 20.43 -2.88 -0.88
CA MET A 147 19.23 -2.65 -0.06
C MET A 147 18.60 -3.95 0.44
N ILE A 148 19.03 -5.13 -0.03
CA ILE A 148 18.50 -6.42 0.46
C ILE A 148 18.61 -6.57 1.99
N PRO A 149 19.71 -6.15 2.65
CA PRO A 149 19.82 -6.22 4.10
C PRO A 149 18.79 -5.37 4.86
N SER A 150 18.10 -4.39 4.24
CA SER A 150 17.02 -3.63 4.90
C SER A 150 15.65 -4.31 4.80
N MET A 151 15.55 -5.50 4.20
CA MET A 151 14.30 -6.27 4.10
C MET A 151 14.12 -7.26 5.24
N VAL A 152 12.89 -7.62 5.57
CA VAL A 152 12.61 -8.73 6.50
C VAL A 152 12.77 -10.09 5.79
N SER A 153 13.24 -11.11 6.50
CA SER A 153 13.33 -12.47 5.96
C SER A 153 11.94 -13.08 5.79
N GLY A 154 11.63 -13.64 4.62
CA GLY A 154 10.32 -14.23 4.30
C GLY A 154 10.08 -15.66 4.81
N ALA A 155 10.77 -16.10 5.87
CA ALA A 155 10.77 -17.50 6.30
C ALA A 155 9.42 -17.97 6.87
N ASP A 156 8.67 -17.08 7.55
CA ASP A 156 7.38 -17.42 8.16
C ASP A 156 6.24 -16.65 7.48
N LYS A 157 5.61 -17.28 6.48
CA LYS A 157 4.44 -16.70 5.81
C LYS A 157 3.25 -16.49 6.73
N SER A 158 3.05 -17.40 7.69
CA SER A 158 1.90 -17.33 8.59
C SER A 158 1.95 -16.11 9.51
N TYR A 159 3.15 -15.73 9.96
CA TYR A 159 3.37 -14.50 10.71
C TYR A 159 2.91 -13.25 9.95
N PHE A 160 3.29 -13.14 8.68
CA PHE A 160 2.91 -12.00 7.83
C PHE A 160 1.40 -12.00 7.52
N GLU A 161 0.84 -13.17 7.21
CA GLU A 161 -0.60 -13.33 6.99
C GLU A 161 -1.39 -12.89 8.23
N ASN A 162 -0.98 -13.33 9.43
CA ASN A 162 -1.64 -12.95 10.68
C ASN A 162 -1.60 -11.44 10.96
N ILE A 163 -0.47 -10.77 10.68
CA ILE A 163 -0.38 -9.30 10.79
C ILE A 163 -1.37 -8.62 9.84
N ALA A 164 -1.40 -9.04 8.58
CA ALA A 164 -2.32 -8.47 7.60
C ALA A 164 -3.79 -8.73 7.97
N TYR A 165 -4.11 -9.92 8.51
CA TYR A 165 -5.45 -10.23 9.02
C TYR A 165 -5.82 -9.41 10.26
N ALA A 166 -4.88 -9.14 11.16
CA ALA A 166 -5.11 -8.25 12.29
C ALA A 166 -5.46 -6.83 11.82
N ILE A 167 -4.69 -6.29 10.86
CA ILE A 167 -4.95 -4.98 10.25
C ILE A 167 -6.31 -4.97 9.53
N LYS A 168 -6.62 -5.99 8.72
CA LYS A 168 -7.92 -6.14 8.06
C LYS A 168 -9.07 -6.13 9.07
N SER A 169 -8.96 -6.92 10.14
CA SER A 169 -10.00 -7.03 11.16
C SER A 169 -10.21 -5.69 11.87
N TYR A 170 -9.11 -4.98 12.15
CA TYR A 170 -9.15 -3.66 12.77
C TYR A 170 -9.80 -2.62 11.85
N ILE A 171 -9.45 -2.60 10.56
CA ILE A 171 -10.09 -1.74 9.55
C ILE A 171 -11.60 -1.99 9.50
N LEU A 172 -12.03 -3.25 9.43
CA LEU A 172 -13.45 -3.58 9.37
C LEU A 172 -14.19 -3.15 10.64
N MET A 173 -13.58 -3.33 11.81
CA MET A 173 -14.13 -2.88 13.08
C MET A 173 -14.29 -1.34 13.11
N LEU A 174 -13.23 -0.60 12.78
CA LEU A 174 -13.29 0.87 12.73
C LEU A 174 -14.32 1.37 11.70
N TYR A 175 -14.39 0.73 10.54
CA TYR A 175 -15.36 1.06 9.50
C TYR A 175 -16.80 0.86 9.99
N GLN A 176 -17.10 -0.27 10.63
CA GLN A 176 -18.41 -0.53 11.22
C GLN A 176 -18.77 0.47 12.34
N LEU A 177 -17.81 0.79 13.20
CA LEU A 177 -18.00 1.72 14.32
C LEU A 177 -18.23 3.16 13.88
N SER A 178 -17.55 3.60 12.81
CA SER A 178 -17.78 4.91 12.24
C SER A 178 -19.23 5.05 11.74
N GLY A 179 -19.89 3.94 11.41
CA GLY A 179 -21.10 3.96 10.60
C GLY A 179 -20.71 4.33 9.18
N ALA A 180 -21.24 3.62 8.18
CA ALA A 180 -20.85 3.78 6.76
C ALA A 180 -21.02 5.20 6.16
N HIS A 181 -21.37 6.20 6.97
CA HIS A 181 -21.80 7.56 6.64
C HIS A 181 -21.26 8.68 7.57
N VAL A 182 -20.06 8.58 8.16
CA VAL A 182 -19.42 9.76 8.80
C VAL A 182 -19.06 10.81 7.76
N GLU A 183 -19.05 12.09 8.15
CA GLU A 183 -18.49 13.21 7.38
C GLU A 183 -17.14 12.82 6.78
N ARG A 184 -17.17 12.53 5.49
CA ARG A 184 -15.98 12.27 4.70
C ARG A 184 -15.35 13.64 4.40
N SER A 185 -14.03 13.74 4.49
CA SER A 185 -13.30 14.90 3.94
C SER A 185 -13.91 15.36 2.61
N ASN A 186 -14.04 16.68 2.41
CA ASN A 186 -14.59 17.27 1.17
C ASN A 186 -13.80 16.90 -0.09
N TYR A 187 -12.60 16.33 0.06
CA TYR A 187 -11.80 15.84 -1.06
C TYR A 187 -12.17 14.39 -1.39
N HIS A 188 -12.56 14.14 -2.63
CA HIS A 188 -12.75 12.79 -3.15
C HIS A 188 -11.44 11.99 -2.99
N TRP A 189 -11.51 10.72 -2.59
CA TRP A 189 -10.35 9.87 -2.29
C TRP A 189 -9.25 9.88 -3.37
N ILE A 190 -9.66 9.98 -4.64
CA ILE A 190 -8.73 10.06 -5.77
C ILE A 190 -7.86 11.32 -5.71
N VAL A 191 -8.39 12.46 -5.26
CA VAL A 191 -7.61 13.69 -5.10
C VAL A 191 -6.55 13.50 -4.03
N ARG A 192 -6.90 12.86 -2.91
CA ARG A 192 -5.94 12.51 -1.85
C ARG A 192 -4.84 11.59 -2.38
N ALA A 193 -5.20 10.56 -3.13
CA ALA A 193 -4.22 9.68 -3.76
C ALA A 193 -3.25 10.43 -4.68
N PHE A 194 -3.76 11.37 -5.48
CA PHE A 194 -2.91 12.23 -6.31
C PHE A 194 -1.95 13.09 -5.49
N LEU A 195 -2.43 13.67 -4.39
CA LEU A 195 -1.61 14.45 -3.47
C LEU A 195 -0.53 13.60 -2.79
N ASP A 196 -0.83 12.37 -2.38
CA ASP A 196 0.15 11.47 -1.75
C ASP A 196 1.30 11.14 -2.72
N TYR A 197 0.97 10.82 -3.98
CA TYR A 197 1.97 10.56 -5.02
C TYR A 197 2.75 11.83 -5.41
N ALA A 198 2.09 13.00 -5.44
CA ALA A 198 2.76 14.27 -5.66
C ALA A 198 3.73 14.59 -4.52
N ASN A 199 3.31 14.46 -3.25
CA ASN A 199 4.15 14.71 -2.08
C ASN A 199 5.37 13.78 -2.05
N ALA A 200 5.19 12.50 -2.38
CA ALA A 200 6.28 11.53 -2.39
C ALA A 200 7.24 11.68 -3.58
N PHE A 201 6.76 12.16 -4.73
CA PHE A 201 7.52 12.15 -5.99
C PHE A 201 7.46 13.49 -6.74
N TYR A 202 7.32 14.62 -6.06
CA TYR A 202 7.16 15.97 -6.66
C TYR A 202 8.31 16.36 -7.60
N ASN A 203 9.51 15.80 -7.36
CA ASN A 203 10.71 16.05 -8.14
C ASN A 203 10.91 15.03 -9.28
N LYS A 204 9.92 14.16 -9.55
CA LYS A 204 9.93 13.17 -10.62
C LYS A 204 8.87 13.52 -11.66
N GLU A 205 9.09 13.07 -12.89
CA GLU A 205 8.09 13.14 -13.96
C GLU A 205 7.00 12.07 -13.75
N ILE A 206 6.10 12.31 -12.79
CA ILE A 206 4.86 11.55 -12.61
C ILE A 206 3.72 12.28 -13.30
N THR A 207 2.91 11.57 -14.08
CA THR A 207 1.77 12.17 -14.78
C THR A 207 0.44 11.79 -14.12
N VAL A 208 -0.59 12.62 -14.37
CA VAL A 208 -1.98 12.30 -14.01
C VAL A 208 -2.40 10.93 -14.55
N SER A 209 -1.94 10.59 -15.76
CA SER A 209 -2.24 9.30 -16.39
C SER A 209 -1.63 8.12 -15.63
N ASP A 210 -0.45 8.29 -15.04
CA ASP A 210 0.21 7.23 -14.27
C ASP A 210 -0.59 6.88 -13.02
N ILE A 211 -1.07 7.91 -12.31
CA ILE A 211 -1.87 7.73 -11.08
C ILE A 211 -3.26 7.20 -11.43
N ALA A 212 -3.93 7.76 -12.45
CA ALA A 212 -5.24 7.28 -12.90
C ALA A 212 -5.24 5.78 -13.27
N ASN A 213 -4.16 5.30 -13.88
CA ASN A 213 -4.00 3.88 -14.22
C ASN A 213 -3.89 2.96 -12.98
N LEU A 214 -3.35 3.43 -11.85
CA LEU A 214 -3.32 2.65 -10.60
C LEU A 214 -4.72 2.33 -10.10
N TYR A 215 -5.64 3.26 -10.31
CA TYR A 215 -7.01 3.21 -9.81
C TYR A 215 -8.02 2.76 -10.87
N GLY A 216 -7.57 2.48 -12.10
CA GLY A 216 -8.46 2.11 -13.20
C GLY A 216 -9.40 3.22 -13.65
N ILE A 217 -9.07 4.48 -13.36
CA ILE A 217 -9.92 5.64 -13.68
C ILE A 217 -9.51 6.22 -15.04
N ASN A 218 -10.50 6.73 -15.79
CA ASN A 218 -10.23 7.46 -17.01
C ASN A 218 -9.52 8.79 -16.67
N LYS A 219 -8.32 8.97 -17.19
CA LYS A 219 -7.49 10.19 -16.98
C LYS A 219 -8.23 11.51 -17.20
N LYS A 220 -9.23 11.56 -18.10
CA LYS A 220 -10.01 12.78 -18.37
C LYS A 220 -10.85 13.24 -17.18
N TYR A 221 -11.20 12.32 -16.27
CA TYR A 221 -11.95 12.63 -15.04
C TYR A 221 -11.02 12.90 -13.84
N ALA A 222 -9.71 12.73 -14.02
CA ALA A 222 -8.72 12.99 -12.98
C ALA A 222 -8.08 14.38 -13.07
N GLY A 223 -8.43 15.17 -14.10
CA GLY A 223 -7.86 16.49 -14.41
C GLY A 223 -7.60 16.68 -15.89
#